data_AF-A0A1V4MXI7-F1
#
_entry.id   AF-A0A1V4MXI7-F1
#
_cell.length_a   1.000
_cell.length_b   1.000
_cell.length_c   1.000
_cell.angle_alpha   90.00
_cell.angle_beta   90.00
_cell.angle_gamma   90.00
#
_symmetry.space_group_name_H-M   'P 1'
#
loop_
_entity.id
_entity.type
_entity.pdbx_description
1 polymer ?
#
loop_
_entity_poly.entity_id
_entity_poly.type
_entity_poly.pdbx_seq_one_letter_code
_entity_poly.pdbx_strand_id
1 'polypeptide(L)'
;MRVLLSLAVVAVLAAGIVTVLRDVPFGGNSSRLGSHFVENGREDTGAANIVTSVVLGYRGFDTLGEVTVLFVAAVGLGALLVAGEKNAPRKLEKASMVLTTGSRFLFPLILLFGAYIFIHGHLTPGGGFQGGAIIASGYLLVYLGSRDRRLGKNWAASIETGGGLTFVLLGLAGLTAAGHWFLSNFLPLGVPGQLLSAGIIPIIYVAIGLKVGVELTGVIDSLMGGTE
;
A
#
# COMPACT_ATOMS: atom_id res chain seq x y z
N MET A 1 -25.33 22.75 -25.85
CA MET A 1 -25.68 21.39 -26.32
C MET A 1 -24.81 20.29 -25.71
N ARG A 2 -23.46 20.33 -25.83
CA ARG A 2 -22.57 19.28 -25.26
C ARG A 2 -22.70 19.08 -23.75
N VAL A 3 -22.81 20.16 -22.97
CA VAL A 3 -23.02 20.09 -21.51
C VAL A 3 -24.35 19.43 -21.18
N LEU A 4 -25.43 19.82 -21.86
CA LEU A 4 -26.76 19.23 -21.66
C LEU A 4 -26.80 17.73 -22.00
N LEU A 5 -26.15 17.33 -23.11
CA LEU A 5 -25.97 15.92 -23.46
C LEU A 5 -25.16 15.14 -22.42
N SER A 6 -24.07 15.73 -21.90
CA SER A 6 -23.25 15.10 -20.86
C SER A 6 -24.03 14.94 -19.55
N LEU A 7 -24.79 15.96 -19.15
CA LEU A 7 -25.66 15.90 -17.97
C LEU A 7 -26.76 14.86 -18.14
N ALA A 8 -27.35 14.74 -19.33
CA ALA A 8 -28.35 13.72 -19.62
C ALA A 8 -27.76 12.30 -19.48
N VAL A 9 -26.56 12.06 -20.02
CA VAL A 9 -25.88 10.76 -19.89
C VAL A 9 -25.56 10.44 -18.42
N VAL A 10 -25.01 11.40 -17.67
CA VAL A 10 -24.72 11.20 -16.24
C VAL A 10 -26.01 10.94 -15.45
N ALA A 11 -27.10 11.64 -15.76
CA ALA A 11 -28.39 11.43 -15.11
C ALA A 11 -28.95 10.03 -15.38
N VAL A 12 -28.83 9.53 -16.62
CA VAL A 12 -29.24 8.16 -16.98
C VAL A 12 -28.41 7.12 -16.24
N LEU A 13 -27.08 7.29 -16.19
CA LEU A 13 -26.19 6.39 -15.44
C LEU A 13 -26.50 6.39 -13.94
N ALA A 14 -26.67 7.58 -13.36
CA ALA A 14 -27.02 7.72 -11.94
C ALA A 14 -28.39 7.09 -11.64
N ALA A 15 -29.39 7.29 -12.51
CA ALA A 15 -30.70 6.65 -12.38
C ALA A 15 -30.57 5.12 -12.43
N GLY A 16 -29.79 4.58 -13.38
CA GLY A 16 -29.51 3.14 -13.48
C GLY A 16 -28.87 2.58 -12.21
N ILE A 17 -27.84 3.27 -11.68
CA ILE A 17 -27.19 2.87 -10.43
C ILE A 17 -28.18 2.90 -9.26
N VAL A 18 -28.96 3.97 -9.12
CA VAL A 18 -29.96 4.10 -8.05
C VAL A 18 -31.02 3.01 -8.16
N THR A 19 -31.47 2.65 -9.36
CA THR A 19 -32.45 1.56 -9.53
C THR A 19 -31.90 0.22 -9.05
N VAL A 20 -30.65 -0.11 -9.39
CA VAL A 20 -30.02 -1.37 -8.94
C VAL A 20 -29.79 -1.37 -7.44
N LEU A 21 -29.32 -0.25 -6.87
CA LEU A 21 -29.00 -0.18 -5.44
C LEU A 21 -30.23 -0.19 -4.53
N ARG A 22 -31.41 0.22 -5.02
CA ARG A 22 -32.67 0.15 -4.24
C ARG A 22 -33.04 -1.27 -3.84
N ASP A 23 -32.67 -2.26 -4.65
CA ASP A 23 -32.97 -3.66 -4.41
C ASP A 23 -31.96 -4.35 -3.48
N VAL A 24 -30.89 -3.65 -3.08
CA VAL A 24 -29.87 -4.17 -2.17
C VAL A 24 -30.14 -3.65 -0.74
N PRO A 25 -30.71 -4.47 0.16
CA PRO A 25 -31.02 -4.03 1.52
C PRO A 25 -29.75 -3.77 2.32
N PHE A 26 -29.72 -2.65 3.04
CA PHE A 26 -28.64 -2.35 3.97
C PHE A 26 -28.76 -3.20 5.26
N GLY A 27 -27.64 -3.72 5.76
CA GLY A 27 -27.58 -4.46 7.03
C GLY A 27 -27.97 -5.94 6.99
N GLY A 28 -28.28 -6.49 5.80
CA GLY A 28 -28.49 -7.93 5.62
C GLY A 28 -27.19 -8.72 5.48
N ASN A 29 -27.18 -9.99 5.91
CA ASN A 29 -26.05 -10.89 5.67
C ASN A 29 -26.15 -11.50 4.26
N SER A 30 -25.74 -10.71 3.26
CA SER A 30 -25.97 -11.03 1.84
C SER A 30 -24.92 -11.96 1.21
N SER A 31 -23.83 -12.28 1.93
CA SER A 31 -22.70 -13.05 1.37
C SER A 31 -22.47 -14.35 2.14
N ARG A 32 -22.62 -15.49 1.45
CA ARG A 32 -22.24 -16.81 2.01
C ARG A 32 -20.77 -16.85 2.46
N LEU A 33 -19.88 -16.21 1.69
CA LEU A 33 -18.44 -16.16 2.00
C LEU A 33 -18.15 -15.16 3.13
N GLY A 34 -18.96 -14.12 3.26
CA GLY A 34 -18.82 -13.10 4.31
C GLY A 34 -18.89 -13.71 5.71
N SER A 35 -19.88 -14.57 5.97
CA SER A 35 -19.98 -15.28 7.25
C SER A 35 -18.75 -16.15 7.52
N HIS A 36 -18.28 -16.89 6.52
CA HIS A 36 -17.10 -17.75 6.68
C HIS A 36 -15.84 -16.93 7.03
N PHE A 37 -15.59 -15.79 6.37
CA PHE A 37 -14.45 -14.95 6.72
C PHE A 37 -14.53 -14.37 8.14
N VAL A 38 -15.73 -14.06 8.62
CA VAL A 38 -15.95 -13.56 9.98
C VAL A 38 -15.73 -14.64 11.03
N GLU A 39 -16.27 -15.83 10.78
CA GLU A 39 -16.28 -16.94 11.75
C GLU A 39 -14.93 -17.68 11.77
N ASN A 40 -14.35 -17.96 10.60
CA ASN A 40 -13.16 -18.81 10.47
C ASN A 40 -11.87 -18.03 10.18
N GLY A 41 -11.95 -16.79 9.69
CA GLY A 41 -10.78 -16.05 9.20
C GLY A 41 -9.64 -15.92 10.21
N ARG A 42 -9.97 -15.80 11.50
CA ARG A 42 -8.97 -15.75 12.58
C ARG A 42 -8.29 -17.10 12.80
N GLU A 43 -9.03 -18.20 12.71
CA GLU A 43 -8.50 -19.55 12.93
C GLU A 43 -7.65 -20.00 11.75
N ASP A 44 -8.10 -19.71 10.52
CA ASP A 44 -7.43 -20.10 9.29
C ASP A 44 -6.10 -19.35 9.08
N THR A 45 -6.02 -18.09 9.51
CA THR A 45 -4.87 -17.21 9.20
C THR A 45 -4.07 -16.75 10.42
N GLY A 46 -4.63 -16.86 11.62
CA GLY A 46 -4.07 -16.32 12.86
C GLY A 46 -4.15 -14.78 12.99
N ALA A 47 -4.63 -14.06 11.97
CA ALA A 47 -4.78 -12.61 12.01
C ALA A 47 -6.04 -12.23 12.82
N ALA A 48 -5.89 -11.28 13.74
CA ALA A 48 -7.02 -10.71 14.48
C ALA A 48 -7.82 -9.71 13.62
N ASN A 49 -7.16 -9.09 12.64
CA ASN A 49 -7.79 -8.21 11.66
C ASN A 49 -8.41 -9.04 10.51
N ILE A 50 -9.74 -9.05 10.43
CA ILE A 50 -10.49 -9.75 9.39
C ILE A 50 -10.17 -9.28 7.96
N VAL A 51 -9.86 -7.98 7.79
CA VAL A 51 -9.50 -7.48 6.46
C VAL A 51 -8.15 -8.08 6.05
N THR A 52 -7.20 -8.16 6.98
CA THR A 52 -5.91 -8.81 6.72
C THR A 52 -6.06 -10.30 6.44
N SER A 53 -6.90 -11.02 7.20
CA SER A 53 -7.13 -12.44 6.94
C SER A 53 -7.67 -12.65 5.53
N VAL A 54 -8.61 -11.82 5.08
CA VAL A 54 -9.14 -11.84 3.70
C VAL A 54 -8.08 -11.50 2.68
N VAL A 55 -7.44 -10.34 2.79
CA VAL A 55 -6.62 -9.78 1.72
C VAL A 55 -5.31 -10.55 1.56
N LEU A 56 -4.70 -11.05 2.65
CA LEU A 56 -3.46 -11.83 2.58
C LEU A 56 -3.66 -13.35 2.70
N GLY A 57 -4.62 -13.81 3.50
CA GLY A 57 -4.83 -15.24 3.74
C GLY A 57 -5.68 -15.92 2.66
N TYR A 58 -6.78 -15.30 2.23
CA TYR A 58 -7.68 -15.87 1.21
C TYR A 58 -7.45 -15.29 -0.19
N ARG A 59 -7.07 -14.01 -0.28
CA ARG A 59 -6.96 -13.25 -1.54
C ARG A 59 -5.54 -12.74 -1.80
N GLY A 60 -4.51 -13.47 -1.35
CA GLY A 60 -3.12 -13.03 -1.45
C GLY A 60 -2.65 -12.74 -2.89
N PHE A 61 -3.24 -13.37 -3.91
CA PHE A 61 -2.96 -13.03 -5.31
C PHE A 61 -3.43 -11.62 -5.71
N ASP A 62 -4.50 -11.11 -5.09
CA ASP A 62 -4.97 -9.76 -5.37
C ASP A 62 -3.97 -8.74 -4.82
N THR A 63 -3.40 -8.98 -3.64
CA THR A 63 -2.31 -8.16 -3.11
C THR A 63 -1.04 -8.25 -3.96
N LEU A 64 -0.70 -9.44 -4.48
CA LEU A 64 0.39 -9.57 -5.44
C LEU A 64 0.14 -8.70 -6.69
N GLY A 65 -1.10 -8.73 -7.19
CA GLY A 65 -1.55 -7.89 -8.29
C GLY A 65 -1.42 -6.40 -7.98
N GLU A 66 -1.88 -5.95 -6.82
CA GLU A 66 -1.76 -4.56 -6.36
C GLU A 66 -0.30 -4.09 -6.31
N VAL A 67 0.59 -4.90 -5.71
CA VAL A 67 2.03 -4.58 -5.61
C VAL A 67 2.68 -4.56 -7.00
N THR A 68 2.24 -5.44 -7.90
CA THR A 68 2.72 -5.47 -9.30
C THR A 68 2.25 -4.25 -10.09
N VAL A 69 0.99 -3.85 -9.93
CA VAL A 69 0.42 -2.67 -10.61
C VAL A 69 1.13 -1.40 -10.14
N LEU A 70 1.39 -1.26 -8.85
CA LEU A 70 2.17 -0.14 -8.32
C LEU A 70 3.56 -0.11 -8.97
N PHE A 71 4.22 -1.28 -9.06
CA PHE A 71 5.56 -1.40 -9.62
C PHE A 71 5.63 -0.98 -11.07
N VAL A 72 4.70 -1.52 -11.88
CA VAL A 72 4.58 -1.16 -13.29
C VAL A 72 4.26 0.33 -13.45
N ALA A 73 3.43 0.91 -12.58
CA ALA A 73 3.12 2.34 -12.62
C ALA A 73 4.35 3.20 -12.28
N ALA A 74 5.11 2.84 -11.24
CA ALA A 74 6.31 3.57 -10.83
C ALA A 74 7.41 3.51 -11.90
N VAL A 75 7.69 2.32 -12.43
CA VAL A 75 8.65 2.12 -13.53
C VAL A 75 8.19 2.83 -14.80
N GLY A 76 6.91 2.70 -15.15
CA GLY A 76 6.32 3.34 -16.33
C GLY A 76 6.41 4.87 -16.27
N LEU A 77 6.12 5.46 -15.12
CA LEU A 77 6.31 6.89 -14.90
C LEU A 77 7.79 7.28 -14.99
N GLY A 78 8.68 6.52 -14.34
CA GLY A 78 10.13 6.76 -14.42
C GLY A 78 10.64 6.73 -15.86
N ALA A 79 10.24 5.73 -16.65
CA ALA A 79 10.59 5.61 -18.05
C ALA A 79 10.06 6.78 -18.90
N LEU A 80 8.81 7.20 -18.66
CA LEU A 80 8.21 8.34 -19.35
C LEU A 80 8.95 9.65 -19.03
N LEU A 81 9.34 9.86 -17.78
CA LEU A 81 10.08 11.06 -17.36
C LEU A 81 11.52 11.08 -17.90
N VAL A 82 12.14 9.91 -18.09
CA VAL A 82 13.46 9.80 -18.74
C VAL A 82 13.37 10.03 -20.25
N ALA A 83 12.30 9.57 -20.89
CA ALA A 83 12.08 9.73 -22.33
C ALA A 83 11.56 11.13 -22.73
N GLY A 84 10.93 11.85 -21.80
CA GLY A 84 10.42 13.21 -22.02
C GLY A 84 11.54 14.26 -22.12
N GLU A 85 11.24 15.39 -22.77
CA GLU A 85 12.16 16.53 -22.78
C GLU A 85 12.41 17.02 -21.35
N LYS A 86 13.69 17.22 -20.99
CA LYS A 86 14.06 17.80 -19.69
C LYS A 86 13.48 19.21 -19.62
N ASN A 87 12.40 19.36 -18.84
CA ASN A 87 11.84 20.68 -18.55
C ASN A 87 12.94 21.57 -17.94
N ALA A 88 12.95 22.85 -18.33
CA ALA A 88 13.84 23.84 -17.72
C ALA A 88 13.70 23.79 -16.19
N PRO A 89 14.80 23.93 -15.44
CA PRO A 89 14.79 23.81 -13.98
C PRO A 89 13.75 24.77 -13.40
N ARG A 90 12.74 24.23 -12.70
CA ARG A 90 11.76 25.05 -11.99
C ARG A 90 12.49 25.85 -10.92
N LYS A 91 12.39 27.18 -10.98
CA LYS A 91 12.74 28.04 -9.84
C LYS A 91 11.78 27.70 -8.70
N LEU A 92 12.27 26.98 -7.71
CA LEU A 92 11.49 26.58 -6.55
C LEU A 92 11.70 27.65 -5.47
N GLU A 93 10.60 28.19 -4.95
CA GLU A 93 10.66 29.10 -3.81
C GLU A 93 11.23 28.39 -2.59
N LYS A 94 11.94 29.15 -1.75
CA LYS A 94 12.48 28.61 -0.51
C LYS A 94 11.33 28.38 0.47
N ALA A 95 11.33 27.22 1.11
CA ALA A 95 10.39 26.91 2.17
C ALA A 95 10.50 27.91 3.33
N SER A 96 9.38 28.16 4.01
CA SER A 96 9.36 28.97 5.22
C SER A 96 10.11 28.27 6.37
N MET A 97 10.66 29.05 7.30
CA MET A 97 11.36 28.50 8.47
C MET A 97 10.47 27.55 9.29
N VAL A 98 9.17 27.85 9.38
CA VAL A 98 8.18 26.98 10.03
C VAL A 98 8.06 25.64 9.32
N LEU A 99 7.98 25.64 7.97
CA LEU A 99 7.88 24.41 7.20
C LEU A 99 9.16 23.57 7.29
N THR A 100 10.33 24.19 7.16
CA THR A 100 11.64 23.50 7.27
C THR A 100 11.85 22.87 8.64
N THR A 101 11.51 23.60 9.71
CA THR A 101 11.69 23.11 11.09
C THR A 101 10.65 22.04 11.42
N GLY A 102 9.40 22.29 11.04
CA GLY A 102 8.29 21.35 11.22
C GLY A 102 8.50 20.03 10.47
N SER A 103 8.97 20.07 9.22
CA SER A 103 9.23 18.86 8.44
C SER A 103 10.31 17.99 9.09
N ARG A 104 11.41 18.58 9.57
CA ARG A 104 12.50 17.86 10.25
C ARG A 104 12.06 17.20 11.55
N PHE A 105 11.20 17.87 12.32
CA PHE A 105 10.68 17.33 13.58
C PHE A 105 9.64 16.24 13.37
N LEU A 106 8.69 16.45 12.45
CA LEU A 106 7.59 15.51 12.19
C LEU A 106 8.06 14.27 11.42
N PHE A 107 9.08 14.37 10.59
CA PHE A 107 9.56 13.27 9.76
C PHE A 107 9.81 11.94 10.53
N PRO A 108 10.64 11.89 11.59
CA PRO A 108 10.85 10.65 12.33
C PRO A 108 9.56 10.12 13.00
N LEU A 109 8.65 11.00 13.41
CA LEU A 109 7.36 10.60 13.98
C LEU A 109 6.46 9.96 12.94
N ILE A 110 6.43 10.52 11.72
CA ILE A 110 5.67 9.96 10.59
C ILE A 110 6.24 8.59 10.19
N LEU A 111 7.57 8.45 10.13
CA LEU A 111 8.21 7.16 9.84
C LEU A 111 7.89 6.10 10.90
N LEU A 112 7.99 6.47 12.17
CA LEU A 112 7.65 5.59 13.29
C LEU A 112 6.18 5.16 13.23
N PHE A 113 5.28 6.10 12.94
CA PHE A 113 3.86 5.82 12.82
C PHE A 113 3.55 4.93 11.60
N GLY A 114 4.15 5.19 10.44
CA GLY A 114 3.99 4.34 9.26
C GLY A 114 4.51 2.91 9.49
N ALA A 115 5.67 2.78 10.16
CA ALA A 115 6.20 1.48 10.57
C ALA A 115 5.29 0.76 11.55
N TYR A 116 4.77 1.47 12.55
CA TYR A 116 3.79 0.94 13.49
C TYR A 116 2.56 0.36 12.77
N ILE A 117 2.02 1.08 11.79
CA ILE A 117 0.82 0.68 11.03
C ILE A 117 1.02 -0.64 10.27
N PHE A 118 2.15 -0.82 9.57
CA PHE A 118 2.35 -2.08 8.84
C PHE A 118 2.85 -3.22 9.74
N ILE A 119 3.60 -2.94 10.81
CA ILE A 119 4.05 -3.97 11.77
C ILE A 119 2.87 -4.58 12.52
N HIS A 120 1.84 -3.78 12.83
CA HIS A 120 0.64 -4.23 13.53
C HIS A 120 -0.53 -4.52 12.58
N GLY A 121 -0.31 -4.59 11.26
CA GLY A 121 -1.41 -4.68 10.29
C GLY A 121 -2.34 -5.87 10.49
N HIS A 122 -1.81 -7.00 11.01
CA HIS A 122 -2.60 -8.20 11.34
C HIS A 122 -3.43 -8.08 12.62
N LEU A 123 -3.22 -7.02 13.41
CA LEU A 123 -3.90 -6.76 14.68
C LEU A 123 -4.82 -5.54 14.60
N THR A 124 -4.35 -4.48 13.95
CA THR A 124 -5.03 -3.17 13.88
C THR A 124 -5.49 -2.85 12.46
N PRO A 125 -6.53 -2.03 12.27
CA PRO A 125 -6.88 -1.50 10.96
C PRO A 125 -5.68 -0.80 10.30
N GLY A 126 -5.40 -1.16 9.04
CA GLY A 126 -4.20 -0.69 8.34
C GLY A 126 -3.62 -1.78 7.44
N GLY A 127 -2.29 -1.86 7.39
CA GLY A 127 -1.56 -2.82 6.58
C GLY A 127 -0.30 -2.23 5.93
N GLY A 128 0.33 -3.03 5.07
CA GLY A 128 1.53 -2.65 4.33
C GLY A 128 1.35 -1.37 3.50
N PHE A 129 0.32 -1.32 2.65
CA PHE A 129 0.11 -0.18 1.74
C PHE A 129 -0.10 1.14 2.48
N GLN A 130 -0.96 1.16 3.50
CA GLN A 130 -1.27 2.36 4.27
C GLN A 130 -0.04 2.84 5.04
N GLY A 131 0.69 1.93 5.68
CA GLY A 131 1.94 2.26 6.37
C GLY A 131 3.01 2.80 5.40
N GLY A 132 3.14 2.20 4.23
CA GLY A 132 4.04 2.67 3.17
C GLY A 132 3.66 4.06 2.64
N ALA A 133 2.37 4.32 2.40
CA ALA A 133 1.89 5.64 1.98
C ALA A 133 2.14 6.72 3.04
N ILE A 134 1.99 6.39 4.33
CA ILE A 134 2.35 7.29 5.45
C ILE A 134 3.85 7.60 5.39
N ILE A 135 4.72 6.60 5.23
CA ILE A 135 6.17 6.81 5.07
C ILE A 135 6.47 7.74 3.88
N ALA A 136 5.85 7.49 2.73
CA ALA A 136 6.03 8.31 1.53
C ALA A 136 5.56 9.76 1.76
N SER A 137 4.48 9.98 2.54
CA SER A 137 4.04 11.32 2.93
C SER A 137 5.06 12.04 3.82
N GLY A 138 5.80 11.31 4.65
CA GLY A 138 6.93 11.86 5.42
C GLY A 138 8.05 12.34 4.52
N TYR A 139 8.41 11.55 3.51
CA TYR A 139 9.39 11.96 2.50
C TYR A 139 8.92 13.16 1.67
N LEU A 140 7.64 13.18 1.27
CA LEU A 140 7.04 14.33 0.61
C LEU A 140 7.16 15.60 1.45
N LEU A 141 6.86 15.51 2.75
CA LEU A 141 6.96 16.66 3.66
C LEU A 141 8.39 17.21 3.73
N VAL A 142 9.41 16.33 3.78
CA VAL A 142 10.81 16.75 3.76
C VAL A 142 11.21 17.32 2.40
N TYR A 143 10.74 16.76 1.29
CA TYR A 143 10.99 17.26 -0.05
C TYR A 143 10.37 18.64 -0.31
N LEU A 144 9.27 18.97 0.38
CA LEU A 144 8.66 20.29 0.33
C LEU A 144 9.37 21.29 1.27
N GLY A 145 9.82 20.84 2.45
CA GLY A 145 10.29 21.74 3.51
C GLY A 145 11.80 22.03 3.57
N SER A 146 12.66 21.07 3.26
CA SER A 146 14.11 21.23 3.43
C SER A 146 14.94 20.61 2.32
N ARG A 147 14.45 19.54 1.67
CA ARG A 147 15.12 18.79 0.60
C ARG A 147 16.51 18.26 0.94
N ASP A 148 16.84 18.23 2.22
CA ASP A 148 18.13 17.78 2.75
C ASP A 148 18.22 16.26 2.91
N ARG A 149 17.08 15.56 2.97
CA ARG A 149 17.05 14.10 3.06
C ARG A 149 16.39 13.52 1.83
N ARG A 150 17.20 13.05 0.89
CA ARG A 150 16.74 12.22 -0.23
C ARG A 150 16.93 10.76 0.07
N LEU A 151 16.01 9.93 -0.43
CA LEU A 151 16.17 8.49 -0.38
C LEU A 151 17.33 8.10 -1.32
N GLY A 152 18.30 7.35 -0.83
CA GLY A 152 19.40 6.86 -1.67
C GLY A 152 18.88 5.88 -2.72
N LYS A 153 19.13 6.16 -4.01
CA LYS A 153 18.60 5.35 -5.13
C LYS A 153 18.91 3.85 -4.99
N ASN A 154 20.14 3.50 -4.61
CA ASN A 154 20.57 2.11 -4.43
C ASN A 154 19.83 1.43 -3.26
N TRP A 155 19.63 2.16 -2.15
CA TRP A 155 18.89 1.66 -0.99
C TRP A 155 17.41 1.47 -1.32
N ALA A 156 16.81 2.44 -2.02
CA ALA A 156 15.43 2.37 -2.49
C ALA A 156 15.20 1.13 -3.36
N ALA A 157 16.02 0.94 -4.40
CA ALA A 157 15.92 -0.19 -5.31
C ALA A 157 16.14 -1.54 -4.58
N SER A 158 17.05 -1.58 -3.60
CA SER A 158 17.30 -2.79 -2.81
C SER A 158 16.10 -3.17 -1.93
N ILE A 159 15.48 -2.19 -1.27
CA ILE A 159 14.28 -2.39 -0.45
C ILE A 159 13.09 -2.79 -1.33
N GLU A 160 12.91 -2.14 -2.47
CA GLU A 160 11.84 -2.43 -3.41
C GLU A 160 11.94 -3.85 -3.97
N THR A 161 13.13 -4.23 -4.44
CA THR A 161 13.41 -5.58 -4.92
C THR A 161 13.26 -6.59 -3.79
N GLY A 162 13.83 -6.30 -2.62
CA GLY A 162 13.77 -7.16 -1.44
C GLY A 162 12.34 -7.40 -0.95
N GLY A 163 11.50 -6.36 -0.91
CA GLY A 163 10.11 -6.49 -0.48
C GLY A 163 9.26 -7.30 -1.44
N GLY A 164 9.40 -7.05 -2.75
CA GLY A 164 8.70 -7.83 -3.79
C GLY A 164 9.16 -9.29 -3.82
N LEU A 165 10.47 -9.52 -3.77
CA LEU A 165 11.05 -10.86 -3.74
C LEU A 165 10.62 -11.62 -2.48
N THR A 166 10.61 -10.97 -1.32
CA THR A 166 10.15 -11.58 -0.07
C THR A 166 8.72 -12.09 -0.20
N PHE A 167 7.81 -11.28 -0.78
CA PHE A 167 6.43 -11.69 -1.01
C PHE A 167 6.34 -12.95 -1.89
N VAL A 168 7.04 -12.96 -3.03
CA VAL A 168 7.03 -14.08 -3.97
C VAL A 168 7.67 -15.32 -3.35
N LEU A 169 8.81 -15.19 -2.68
CA LEU A 169 9.51 -16.30 -2.04
C LEU A 169 8.69 -16.92 -0.91
N LEU A 170 8.04 -16.12 -0.05
CA LEU A 170 7.13 -16.64 0.97
C LEU A 170 5.94 -17.36 0.34
N GLY A 171 5.42 -16.84 -0.78
CA GLY A 171 4.33 -17.48 -1.50
C GLY A 171 4.72 -18.83 -2.10
N LEU A 172 5.90 -18.92 -2.72
CA LEU A 172 6.47 -20.17 -3.23
C LEU A 172 6.87 -21.15 -2.12
N ALA A 173 7.35 -20.63 -0.99
CA ALA A 173 7.61 -21.44 0.21
C ALA A 173 6.31 -22.03 0.76
N GLY A 174 5.20 -21.30 0.74
CA GLY A 174 3.87 -21.83 1.09
C GLY A 174 3.45 -23.04 0.24
N LEU A 175 3.77 -23.04 -1.06
CA LEU A 175 3.47 -24.17 -1.94
C LEU A 175 4.27 -25.44 -1.58
N THR A 176 5.52 -25.28 -1.15
CA THR A 176 6.46 -26.39 -0.94
C THR A 176 6.51 -26.88 0.51
N ALA A 177 6.47 -25.96 1.48
CA ALA A 177 6.57 -26.26 2.90
C ALA A 177 5.22 -26.66 3.52
N ALA A 178 4.11 -26.00 3.13
CA ALA A 178 2.77 -26.32 3.60
C ALA A 178 1.97 -27.19 2.60
N GLY A 179 2.41 -27.29 1.34
CA GLY A 179 1.92 -28.30 0.39
C GLY A 179 0.51 -28.07 -0.17
N HIS A 180 -0.08 -26.88 0.04
CA HIS A 180 -1.48 -26.64 -0.33
C HIS A 180 -1.69 -25.54 -1.38
N TRP A 181 -1.28 -24.29 -1.10
CA TRP A 181 -1.49 -23.15 -1.99
C TRP A 181 -0.44 -22.05 -1.78
N PHE A 182 -0.39 -21.09 -2.70
CA PHE A 182 0.49 -19.93 -2.63
C PHE A 182 0.18 -19.11 -1.38
N LEU A 183 1.22 -18.73 -0.62
CA LEU A 183 1.13 -18.06 0.70
C LEU A 183 0.42 -18.89 1.79
N SER A 184 0.34 -20.21 1.64
CA SER A 184 -0.08 -21.06 2.75
C SER A 184 0.86 -20.87 3.95
N ASN A 185 0.28 -20.69 5.13
CA ASN A 185 1.03 -20.33 6.32
C ASN A 185 1.79 -21.56 6.84
N PHE A 186 3.12 -21.49 6.82
CA PHE A 186 3.99 -22.56 7.32
C PHE A 186 4.68 -22.20 8.64
N LEU A 187 4.48 -20.96 9.14
CA LEU A 187 4.98 -20.52 10.43
C LEU A 187 3.90 -20.69 11.52
N PRO A 188 4.29 -20.89 12.79
CA PRO A 188 3.33 -20.97 13.89
C PRO A 188 2.45 -19.72 13.95
N LEU A 189 1.14 -19.91 14.08
CA LEU A 189 0.18 -18.81 14.16
C LEU A 189 0.29 -17.99 15.45
N GLY A 190 0.97 -18.54 16.47
CA GLY A 190 1.15 -17.89 17.77
C GLY A 190 -0.17 -17.71 18.53
N VAL A 191 -0.16 -16.78 19.49
CA VAL A 191 -1.37 -16.42 20.24
C VAL A 191 -2.03 -15.22 19.57
N PRO A 192 -3.30 -15.33 19.13
CA PRO A 192 -4.02 -14.22 18.51
C PRO A 192 -4.02 -12.97 19.40
N GLY A 193 -3.82 -11.80 18.79
CA GLY A 193 -3.73 -10.53 19.53
C GLY A 193 -2.31 -10.13 19.96
N GLN A 194 -1.33 -11.04 19.87
CA GLN A 194 0.07 -10.70 20.13
C GLN A 194 0.81 -10.28 18.86
N LEU A 195 1.91 -9.54 19.01
CA LEU A 195 2.71 -9.07 17.88
C LEU A 195 3.27 -10.24 17.04
N LEU A 196 3.83 -11.25 17.70
CA LEU A 196 4.33 -12.47 17.06
C LEU A 196 3.19 -13.48 16.87
N SER A 197 2.23 -13.13 16.02
CA SER A 197 1.10 -13.98 15.63
C SER A 197 0.83 -13.91 14.12
N ALA A 198 -0.12 -14.69 13.62
CA ALA A 198 -0.50 -14.75 12.19
C ALA A 198 0.59 -15.30 11.25
N GLY A 199 1.59 -16.00 11.79
CA GLY A 199 2.62 -16.71 11.03
C GLY A 199 3.39 -15.81 10.05
N ILE A 200 3.27 -16.06 8.74
CA ILE A 200 4.00 -15.29 7.71
C ILE A 200 3.44 -13.88 7.44
N ILE A 201 2.20 -13.57 7.87
CA ILE A 201 1.49 -12.33 7.54
C ILE A 201 2.24 -11.05 7.98
N PRO A 202 2.77 -10.94 9.22
CA PRO A 202 3.50 -9.74 9.63
C PRO A 202 4.76 -9.51 8.80
N ILE A 203 5.44 -10.58 8.38
CA ILE A 203 6.63 -10.51 7.51
C ILE A 203 6.23 -9.93 6.15
N ILE A 204 5.13 -10.42 5.58
CA ILE A 204 4.57 -9.91 4.33
C ILE A 204 4.24 -8.41 4.45
N TYR A 205 3.58 -7.98 5.53
CA TYR A 205 3.26 -6.57 5.69
C TYR A 205 4.46 -5.67 5.90
N VAL A 206 5.50 -6.11 6.61
CA VAL A 206 6.76 -5.36 6.69
C VAL A 206 7.40 -5.23 5.32
N ALA A 207 7.47 -6.32 4.55
CA ALA A 207 8.03 -6.32 3.21
C ALA A 207 7.26 -5.40 2.25
N ILE A 208 5.92 -5.50 2.22
CA ILE A 208 5.06 -4.64 1.39
C ILE A 208 5.14 -3.19 1.87
N GLY A 209 5.08 -2.93 3.16
CA GLY A 209 5.08 -1.57 3.69
C GLY A 209 6.36 -0.81 3.38
N LEU A 210 7.50 -1.48 3.50
CA LEU A 210 8.78 -0.93 3.08
C LEU A 210 8.83 -0.72 1.56
N LYS A 211 8.43 -1.73 0.76
CA LYS A 211 8.39 -1.63 -0.72
C LYS A 211 7.52 -0.45 -1.17
N VAL A 212 6.26 -0.41 -0.76
CA VAL A 212 5.31 0.67 -1.14
C VAL A 212 5.84 2.03 -0.70
N GLY A 213 6.43 2.12 0.49
CA GLY A 213 7.01 3.36 1.00
C GLY A 213 8.14 3.89 0.12
N VAL A 214 9.11 3.05 -0.26
CA VAL A 214 10.22 3.48 -1.13
C VAL A 214 9.75 3.78 -2.56
N GLU A 215 8.77 3.04 -3.03
CA GLU A 215 8.26 3.12 -4.40
C GLU A 215 7.45 4.40 -4.64
N LEU A 216 6.52 4.72 -3.73
CA LEU A 216 5.81 6.01 -3.76
C LEU A 216 6.79 7.18 -3.55
N THR A 217 7.79 7.02 -2.67
CA THR A 217 8.84 8.03 -2.49
C THR A 217 9.64 8.25 -3.77
N GLY A 218 9.95 7.18 -4.52
CA GLY A 218 10.66 7.24 -5.80
C GLY A 218 9.84 7.92 -6.89
N VAL A 219 8.53 7.66 -6.94
CA VAL A 219 7.58 8.38 -7.82
C VAL A 219 7.59 9.88 -7.51
N ILE A 220 7.51 10.23 -6.22
CA ILE A 220 7.54 11.63 -5.78
C ILE A 220 8.88 12.28 -6.13
N ASP A 221 10.01 11.61 -5.90
CA ASP A 221 11.35 12.11 -6.25
C ASP A 221 11.46 12.37 -7.77
N SER A 222 10.98 11.42 -8.58
CA SER A 222 10.99 11.52 -10.04
C SER A 222 10.16 12.71 -10.54
N LEU A 223 8.98 12.94 -9.95
CA LEU A 223 8.09 14.06 -10.29
C LEU A 223 8.60 15.41 -9.79
N MET A 224 9.24 15.44 -8.62
CA MET A 224 9.82 16.66 -8.06
C MET A 224 11.10 17.09 -8.78
N GLY A 225 11.65 16.21 -9.61
CA GLY A 225 12.64 16.53 -10.61
C GLY A 225 14.07 16.27 -10.13
N GLY A 226 14.79 15.52 -10.98
CA GLY A 226 16.24 15.40 -10.97
C GLY A 226 16.91 16.77 -10.88
N THR A 227 17.56 17.00 -9.75
CA THR A 227 18.47 18.11 -9.54
C THR A 227 19.85 17.52 -9.43
N GLU A 228 20.41 17.16 -10.58
CA GLU A 228 21.80 17.46 -10.82
C GLU A 228 21.84 18.57 -11.87
#